data_AF-A0A0N0A1L5-F1
#
_entry.id   AF-A0A0N0A1L5-F1
#
_cell.length_a   1.000
_cell.length_b   1.000
_cell.length_c   1.000
_cell.angle_alpha   90.00
_cell.angle_beta   90.00
_cell.angle_gamma   90.00
#
_symmetry.space_group_name_H-M   'P 1'
#
loop_
_entity.id
_entity.type
_entity.pdbx_description
1 polymer ?
#
loop_
_entity_poly.entity_id
_entity_poly.type
_entity_poly.pdbx_seq_one_letter_code
_entity_poly.pdbx_strand_id
1 'polypeptide(L)'
;MRTSYDTVSGFFRDVRSFYETADLRLSSGEYGVKLTSVNGVKLFSSVDSYRLPGRDGHTGEPEAGACPYYIWFPTWLGSFYTEASAIPAANGAATNLLAFIWVWMGTDDAFVADVGGPECWFGLAAPSALDRAPELAKKIWNFFRFEWTCEKEVDGWLTGTFRKNTIGCDLDGSWLLRRLPLAELSSYYQVERLVIRPLSDGYFALAQQEARRVASDVRVRD
;
A
#
# COMPACT_ATOMS: atom_id res chain seq x y z
N MET A 1 -18.38 -25.28 17.58
CA MET A 1 -17.25 -25.41 16.64
C MET A 1 -17.48 -24.38 15.54
N ARG A 2 -16.60 -23.38 15.37
CA ARG A 2 -16.64 -22.53 14.16
C ARG A 2 -16.10 -23.36 13.00
N THR A 3 -16.75 -23.30 11.85
CA THR A 3 -16.24 -23.97 10.64
C THR A 3 -15.04 -23.19 10.09
N SER A 4 -14.23 -23.82 9.23
CA SER A 4 -13.13 -23.13 8.54
C SER A 4 -13.63 -21.93 7.73
N TYR A 5 -14.82 -22.08 7.13
CA TYR A 5 -15.49 -20.99 6.41
C TYR A 5 -15.85 -19.81 7.31
N ASP A 6 -16.40 -20.06 8.52
CA ASP A 6 -16.75 -19.00 9.46
C ASP A 6 -15.51 -18.23 9.94
N THR A 7 -14.38 -18.92 10.08
CA THR A 7 -13.12 -18.32 10.52
C THR A 7 -12.57 -17.39 9.44
N VAL A 8 -12.49 -17.85 8.20
CA VAL A 8 -12.04 -17.06 7.05
C VAL A 8 -12.98 -15.88 6.79
N SER A 9 -14.29 -16.10 6.84
CA SER A 9 -15.29 -15.05 6.66
C SER A 9 -15.23 -14.00 7.78
N GLY A 10 -14.97 -14.43 9.02
CA GLY A 10 -14.74 -13.54 10.15
C GLY A 10 -13.52 -12.65 9.93
N PHE A 11 -12.39 -13.25 9.55
CA PHE A 11 -11.16 -12.53 9.24
C PHE A 11 -11.39 -11.42 8.19
N PHE A 12 -11.98 -11.73 7.04
CA PHE A 12 -12.21 -10.73 6.00
C PHE A 12 -13.22 -9.64 6.40
N ARG A 13 -14.18 -9.97 7.28
CA ARG A 13 -15.06 -8.96 7.86
C ARG A 13 -14.30 -7.99 8.75
N ASP A 14 -13.41 -8.52 9.59
CA ASP A 14 -12.58 -7.70 10.49
C ASP A 14 -11.62 -6.81 9.69
N VAL A 15 -10.98 -7.35 8.64
CA VAL A 15 -10.13 -6.58 7.72
C VAL A 15 -10.91 -5.47 7.02
N ARG A 16 -12.13 -5.75 6.56
CA ARG A 16 -13.01 -4.74 5.96
C ARG A 16 -13.31 -3.62 6.96
N SER A 17 -13.74 -3.96 8.18
CA SER A 17 -14.03 -2.97 9.23
C SER A 17 -12.80 -2.15 9.62
N PHE A 18 -11.62 -2.75 9.57
CA PHE A 18 -10.35 -2.04 9.76
C PHE A 18 -10.12 -0.97 8.68
N TYR A 19 -10.27 -1.31 7.39
CA TYR A 19 -10.13 -0.34 6.30
C TYR A 19 -11.20 0.75 6.34
N GLU A 20 -12.46 0.42 6.62
CA GLU A 20 -13.53 1.42 6.77
C GLU A 20 -13.21 2.41 7.90
N THR A 21 -12.64 1.92 9.01
CA THR A 21 -12.17 2.77 10.11
C THR A 21 -10.99 3.64 9.68
N ALA A 22 -9.98 3.06 9.03
CA ALA A 22 -8.81 3.79 8.57
C ALA A 22 -9.18 4.91 7.58
N ASP A 23 -10.03 4.62 6.61
CA ASP A 23 -10.49 5.58 5.60
C ASP A 23 -11.22 6.77 6.23
N LEU A 24 -12.14 6.49 7.16
CA LEU A 24 -12.88 7.52 7.89
C LEU A 24 -11.94 8.45 8.67
N ARG A 25 -10.90 7.87 9.27
CA ARG A 25 -10.03 8.59 10.19
C ARG A 25 -8.95 9.38 9.47
N LEU A 26 -8.34 8.80 8.43
CA LEU A 26 -7.39 9.48 7.56
C LEU A 26 -8.03 10.66 6.81
N SER A 27 -9.30 10.55 6.42
CA SER A 27 -10.02 11.63 5.73
C SER A 27 -10.45 12.79 6.63
N SER A 28 -10.51 12.58 7.95
CA SER A 28 -10.89 13.61 8.91
C SER A 28 -9.90 14.78 9.00
N GLY A 29 -8.60 14.49 8.79
CA GLY A 29 -7.54 15.49 8.87
C GLY A 29 -7.09 15.87 10.28
N GLU A 30 -7.45 15.09 11.30
CA GLU A 30 -7.17 15.40 12.70
C GLU A 30 -5.67 15.59 13.00
N TYR A 31 -4.81 14.89 12.25
CA TYR A 31 -3.35 14.93 12.40
C TYR A 31 -2.65 15.81 11.34
N GLY A 32 -3.30 16.91 10.95
CA GLY A 32 -2.70 17.95 10.09
C GLY A 32 -2.70 17.65 8.59
N VAL A 33 -3.05 16.44 8.17
CA VAL A 33 -3.19 16.06 6.75
C VAL A 33 -4.47 15.28 6.52
N LYS A 34 -5.21 15.64 5.45
CA LYS A 34 -6.40 14.90 5.00
C LYS A 34 -6.01 13.92 3.92
N LEU A 35 -5.95 12.66 4.28
CA LEU A 35 -5.57 11.57 3.40
C LEU A 35 -6.82 10.84 2.89
N THR A 36 -6.87 10.63 1.58
CA THR A 36 -7.99 9.98 0.88
C THR A 36 -7.50 8.79 0.08
N SER A 37 -8.29 7.72 0.08
CA SER A 37 -7.96 6.50 -0.67
C SER A 37 -7.87 6.78 -2.18
N VAL A 38 -6.79 6.30 -2.79
CA VAL A 38 -6.50 6.46 -4.22
C VAL A 38 -7.50 5.70 -5.10
N ASN A 39 -7.98 4.54 -4.63
CA ASN A 39 -8.94 3.68 -5.35
C ASN A 39 -10.35 3.71 -4.74
N GLY A 40 -10.64 4.71 -3.90
CA GLY A 40 -11.89 4.76 -3.14
C GLY A 40 -12.07 3.52 -2.27
N VAL A 41 -13.18 2.82 -2.45
CA VAL A 41 -13.53 1.62 -1.66
C VAL A 41 -12.85 0.33 -2.15
N LYS A 42 -12.17 0.35 -3.31
CA LYS A 42 -11.54 -0.85 -3.86
C LYS A 42 -10.14 -1.04 -3.27
N LEU A 43 -9.92 -2.19 -2.62
CA LEU A 43 -8.60 -2.61 -2.18
C LEU A 43 -7.79 -3.21 -3.34
N PHE A 44 -6.49 -2.97 -3.32
CA PHE A 44 -5.51 -3.75 -4.07
C PHE A 44 -5.44 -5.15 -3.50
N SER A 45 -5.25 -6.14 -4.37
CA SER A 45 -5.14 -7.52 -3.95
C SER A 45 -4.17 -8.33 -4.79
N SER A 46 -3.55 -9.36 -4.19
CA SER A 46 -2.71 -10.31 -4.92
C SER A 46 -3.49 -11.11 -5.98
N VAL A 47 -4.82 -11.22 -5.86
CA VAL A 47 -5.70 -11.89 -6.84
C VAL A 47 -6.22 -11.00 -7.97
N ASP A 48 -5.95 -9.68 -7.98
CA ASP A 48 -6.32 -8.82 -9.12
C ASP A 48 -5.59 -9.23 -10.43
N SER A 49 -4.60 -10.12 -10.34
CA SER A 49 -3.89 -10.78 -11.45
C SER A 49 -4.73 -11.81 -12.23
N TYR A 50 -5.99 -12.03 -11.84
CA TYR A 50 -6.89 -13.00 -12.45
C TYR A 50 -7.31 -12.59 -13.86
N ARG A 51 -6.72 -13.21 -14.89
CA ARG A 51 -7.34 -13.33 -16.21
C ARG A 51 -7.70 -14.79 -16.41
N LEU A 52 -8.98 -15.09 -16.52
CA LEU A 52 -9.42 -16.37 -17.07
C LEU A 52 -8.85 -16.48 -18.48
N PRO A 53 -8.21 -17.59 -18.86
CA PRO A 53 -8.01 -17.92 -20.26
C PRO A 53 -9.36 -17.79 -20.96
N GLY A 54 -9.39 -17.01 -22.05
CA GLY A 54 -10.59 -16.76 -22.80
C GLY A 54 -11.30 -18.08 -23.09
N ARG A 55 -12.59 -18.13 -22.75
CA ARG A 55 -13.52 -19.09 -23.33
C ARG A 55 -13.92 -18.66 -24.75
N ASP A 56 -12.98 -18.05 -25.48
CA ASP A 56 -13.12 -17.72 -26.88
C ASP A 56 -11.94 -18.42 -27.57
N GLY A 57 -12.21 -19.63 -28.07
CA GLY A 57 -11.36 -20.22 -29.08
C GLY A 57 -11.29 -19.25 -30.25
N HIS A 58 -10.07 -19.03 -30.75
CA HIS A 58 -9.71 -18.15 -31.87
C HIS A 58 -9.27 -16.73 -31.49
N THR A 59 -8.02 -16.59 -31.06
CA THR A 59 -7.03 -15.71 -31.71
C THR A 59 -5.65 -15.97 -31.09
N GLY A 60 -4.66 -16.23 -31.93
CA GLY A 60 -3.32 -16.68 -31.53
C GLY A 60 -2.43 -15.58 -30.97
N GLU A 61 -2.69 -15.15 -29.73
CA GLU A 61 -1.71 -14.41 -28.93
C GLU A 61 -1.10 -15.29 -27.81
N PRO A 62 0.13 -15.01 -27.35
CA PRO A 62 0.87 -15.90 -26.47
C PRO A 62 0.18 -16.06 -25.12
N GLU A 63 -0.05 -17.31 -24.72
CA GLU A 63 -0.69 -17.71 -23.47
C GLU A 63 0.00 -17.06 -22.24
N ALA A 64 -0.65 -16.07 -21.63
CA ALA A 64 -0.32 -15.65 -20.28
C ALA A 64 -0.84 -16.73 -19.31
N GLY A 65 0.09 -17.46 -18.70
CA GLY A 65 -0.16 -18.68 -17.94
C GLY A 65 -1.28 -18.60 -16.91
N ALA A 66 -2.08 -19.66 -16.87
CA ALA A 66 -3.13 -19.88 -15.88
C ALA A 66 -2.54 -19.89 -14.46
N CYS A 67 -3.10 -19.08 -13.56
CA CYS A 67 -2.79 -19.15 -12.14
C CYS A 67 -3.57 -20.33 -11.52
N PRO A 68 -2.92 -21.23 -10.77
CA PRO A 68 -3.50 -22.47 -10.27
C PRO A 68 -4.64 -22.27 -9.26
N TYR A 69 -5.56 -23.25 -9.23
CA TYR A 69 -6.80 -23.31 -8.45
C TYR A 69 -6.67 -23.11 -6.92
N TYR A 70 -5.47 -23.01 -6.36
CA TYR A 70 -5.23 -23.03 -4.93
C TYR A 70 -5.38 -21.66 -4.23
N ILE A 71 -5.43 -20.54 -4.96
CA ILE A 71 -5.60 -19.21 -4.35
C ILE A 71 -7.10 -18.93 -4.14
N TRP A 72 -7.68 -19.58 -3.13
CA TRP A 72 -9.10 -19.43 -2.76
C TRP A 72 -9.41 -18.03 -2.19
N PHE A 73 -8.43 -17.36 -1.59
CA PHE A 73 -8.60 -16.03 -1.00
C PHE A 73 -7.30 -15.20 -1.10
N PRO A 74 -7.41 -13.86 -1.14
CA PRO A 74 -6.25 -12.99 -1.24
C PRO A 74 -5.33 -13.10 -0.04
N THR A 75 -4.04 -13.35 -0.28
CA THR A 75 -3.00 -13.30 0.75
C THR A 75 -2.66 -11.88 1.16
N TRP A 76 -2.81 -10.93 0.23
CA TRP A 76 -2.61 -9.51 0.45
C TRP A 76 -3.87 -8.71 0.10
N LEU A 77 -4.17 -7.76 0.97
CA LEU A 77 -5.13 -6.69 0.76
C LEU A 77 -4.46 -5.37 1.05
N GLY A 78 -4.73 -4.34 0.27
CA GLY A 78 -4.05 -3.06 0.43
C GLY A 78 -4.87 -1.85 0.02
N SER A 79 -4.62 -0.73 0.68
CA SER A 79 -5.08 0.58 0.25
C SER A 79 -3.90 1.55 0.19
N PHE A 80 -4.00 2.50 -0.72
CA PHE A 80 -3.07 3.62 -0.85
C PHE A 80 -3.83 4.92 -0.61
N TYR A 81 -3.14 5.88 -0.05
CA TYR A 81 -3.67 7.16 0.36
C TYR A 81 -2.78 8.30 -0.15
N THR A 82 -3.41 9.41 -0.50
CA THR A 82 -2.70 10.65 -0.84
C THR A 82 -3.50 11.84 -0.32
N GLU A 83 -2.91 13.03 -0.30
CA GLU A 83 -3.61 14.23 0.14
C GLU A 83 -4.86 14.50 -0.72
N ALA A 84 -5.98 14.86 -0.10
CA ALA A 84 -7.24 15.09 -0.81
C ALA A 84 -7.15 16.18 -1.90
N SER A 85 -6.28 17.18 -1.69
CA SER A 85 -5.94 18.21 -2.68
C SER A 85 -5.33 17.61 -3.97
N ALA A 86 -4.66 16.46 -3.85
CA ALA A 86 -4.03 15.74 -4.93
C ALA A 86 -5.00 14.82 -5.70
N ILE A 87 -6.30 14.79 -5.34
CA ILE A 87 -7.33 14.05 -6.07
C ILE A 87 -8.36 15.01 -6.70
N PRO A 88 -8.08 15.64 -7.86
CA PRO A 88 -9.10 16.33 -8.65
C PRO A 88 -9.95 15.32 -9.43
N ALA A 89 -11.25 15.62 -9.49
CA ALA A 89 -12.23 14.88 -10.28
C ALA A 89 -11.76 14.71 -11.74
N ALA A 90 -11.81 13.46 -12.22
CA ALA A 90 -11.48 12.98 -13.56
C ALA A 90 -10.00 12.66 -13.88
N ASN A 91 -9.00 13.45 -13.46
CA ASN A 91 -7.62 13.23 -13.92
C ASN A 91 -6.52 13.09 -12.86
N GLY A 92 -6.76 13.25 -11.55
CA GLY A 92 -5.73 13.05 -10.51
C GLY A 92 -4.58 14.06 -10.57
N ALA A 93 -4.20 14.68 -9.46
CA ALA A 93 -2.98 15.48 -9.45
C ALA A 93 -1.80 14.52 -9.46
N ALA A 94 -0.74 14.90 -10.16
CA ALA A 94 0.49 14.14 -10.10
C ALA A 94 1.08 14.30 -8.69
N THR A 95 1.42 13.18 -8.07
CA THR A 95 2.03 13.11 -6.74
C THR A 95 3.25 12.20 -6.81
N ASN A 96 4.17 12.43 -5.91
CA ASN A 96 5.35 11.61 -5.69
C ASN A 96 5.38 11.07 -4.26
N LEU A 97 4.26 11.17 -3.52
CA LEU A 97 4.15 10.73 -2.15
C LEU A 97 2.79 10.05 -1.89
N LEU A 98 2.87 8.76 -1.57
CA LEU A 98 1.71 7.95 -1.17
C LEU A 98 1.93 7.38 0.22
N ALA A 99 0.87 7.38 1.03
CA ALA A 99 0.74 6.52 2.19
C ALA A 99 0.12 5.19 1.77
N PHE A 100 0.37 4.13 2.52
CA PHE A 100 -0.23 2.83 2.27
C PHE A 100 -0.49 2.06 3.57
N ILE A 101 -1.53 1.21 3.53
CA ILE A 101 -1.87 0.25 4.59
C ILE A 101 -2.23 -1.07 3.91
N TRP A 102 -1.45 -2.10 4.15
CA TRP A 102 -1.59 -3.44 3.59
C TRP A 102 -1.76 -4.46 4.71
N VAL A 103 -2.72 -5.35 4.56
CA VAL A 103 -2.91 -6.51 5.43
C VAL A 103 -2.43 -7.74 4.68
N TRP A 104 -1.47 -8.43 5.29
CA TRP A 104 -0.99 -9.72 4.83
C TRP A 104 -1.43 -10.81 5.80
N MET A 105 -1.81 -11.97 5.28
CA MET A 105 -2.20 -13.10 6.13
C MET A 105 -1.04 -13.76 6.85
N GLY A 106 0.21 -13.45 6.46
CA GLY A 106 1.41 -13.98 7.09
C GLY A 106 1.95 -15.27 6.45
N THR A 107 1.41 -15.69 5.31
CA THR A 107 1.83 -16.92 4.62
C THR A 107 1.66 -16.80 3.12
N ASP A 108 2.30 -17.72 2.38
CA ASP A 108 2.10 -17.98 0.94
C ASP A 108 2.43 -16.78 0.03
N ASP A 109 3.46 -16.01 0.39
CA ASP A 109 4.06 -15.01 -0.48
C ASP A 109 5.43 -15.49 -1.00
N ALA A 110 5.69 -15.33 -2.31
CA ALA A 110 6.94 -15.78 -2.92
C ALA A 110 8.16 -14.91 -2.56
N PHE A 111 7.94 -13.72 -2.01
CA PHE A 111 8.96 -12.69 -1.77
C PHE A 111 9.01 -12.21 -0.31
N VAL A 112 8.22 -12.79 0.59
CA VAL A 112 8.19 -12.45 2.01
C VAL A 112 8.16 -13.73 2.83
N ALA A 113 9.06 -13.86 3.79
CA ALA A 113 9.12 -15.05 4.65
C ALA A 113 7.89 -15.14 5.57
N ASP A 114 7.25 -16.32 5.60
CA ASP A 114 6.08 -16.61 6.44
C ASP A 114 6.30 -16.23 7.92
N VAL A 115 5.22 -15.82 8.56
CA VAL A 115 5.17 -15.40 9.97
C VAL A 115 4.04 -16.12 10.71
N GLY A 116 4.03 -16.03 12.04
CA GLY A 116 3.09 -16.77 12.89
C GLY A 116 1.62 -16.35 12.80
N GLY A 117 1.27 -15.36 11.98
CA GLY A 117 -0.10 -14.90 11.79
C GLY A 117 -0.20 -13.61 10.97
N PRO A 118 -1.42 -13.07 10.79
CA PRO A 118 -1.63 -11.90 9.96
C PRO A 118 -0.91 -10.65 10.49
N GLU A 119 -0.41 -9.84 9.56
CA GLU A 119 0.28 -8.58 9.85
C GLU A 119 -0.38 -7.40 9.12
N CYS A 120 -0.32 -6.23 9.76
CA CYS A 120 -0.61 -4.93 9.16
C CYS A 120 0.72 -4.24 8.84
N TRP A 121 0.92 -3.96 7.56
CA TRP A 121 2.07 -3.29 6.98
C TRP A 121 1.63 -1.90 6.54
N PHE A 122 2.18 -0.85 7.12
CA PHE A 122 1.78 0.51 6.76
C PHE A 122 2.99 1.41 6.62
N GLY A 123 2.88 2.41 5.75
CA GLY A 123 4.04 3.19 5.42
C GLY A 123 3.84 4.25 4.38
N LEU A 124 4.97 4.79 3.95
CA LEU A 124 5.05 5.91 3.03
C LEU A 124 5.97 5.51 1.88
N ALA A 125 5.56 5.80 0.66
CA ALA A 125 6.36 5.64 -0.53
C ALA A 125 6.55 7.01 -1.18
N ALA A 126 7.81 7.40 -1.33
CA ALA A 126 8.25 8.65 -1.94
C ALA A 126 9.11 8.36 -3.18
N PRO A 127 8.52 7.85 -4.27
CA PRO A 127 9.23 7.65 -5.52
C PRO A 127 9.68 9.00 -6.12
N SER A 128 10.82 9.01 -6.80
CA SER A 128 11.39 10.22 -7.42
C SER A 128 10.53 10.72 -8.60
N ALA A 129 9.78 9.82 -9.25
CA ALA A 129 8.92 10.16 -10.36
C ALA A 129 7.60 10.75 -9.88
N LEU A 130 7.23 11.91 -10.43
CA LEU A 130 5.90 12.50 -10.27
C LEU A 130 4.95 11.80 -11.24
N ASP A 131 3.91 11.14 -10.73
CA ASP A 131 2.94 10.40 -11.53
C ASP A 131 1.54 10.55 -10.94
N ARG A 132 0.51 10.18 -11.68
CA ARG A 132 -0.86 10.16 -11.17
C ARG A 132 -0.96 9.13 -10.04
N ALA A 133 -1.70 9.47 -8.97
CA ALA A 133 -1.75 8.65 -7.78
C ALA A 133 -2.17 7.17 -8.03
N PRO A 134 -3.20 6.86 -8.84
CA PRO A 134 -3.57 5.46 -9.13
C PRO A 134 -2.49 4.68 -9.88
N GLU A 135 -1.86 5.29 -10.87
CA GLU A 135 -0.78 4.72 -11.65
C GLU A 135 0.45 4.46 -10.77
N LEU A 136 0.80 5.43 -9.91
CA LEU A 136 1.88 5.31 -8.95
C LEU A 136 1.63 4.21 -7.91
N ALA A 137 0.42 4.17 -7.35
CA ALA A 137 -0.01 3.13 -6.41
C ALA A 137 0.14 1.73 -7.03
N LYS A 138 -0.29 1.56 -8.29
CA LYS A 138 -0.14 0.30 -9.02
C LYS A 138 1.32 -0.07 -9.24
N LYS A 139 2.19 0.88 -9.61
CA LYS A 139 3.64 0.63 -9.74
C LYS A 139 4.25 0.20 -8.41
N ILE A 140 3.96 0.91 -7.32
CA ILE A 140 4.47 0.57 -5.99
C ILE A 140 3.99 -0.82 -5.58
N TRP A 141 2.70 -1.12 -5.71
CA TRP A 141 2.13 -2.43 -5.41
C TRP A 141 2.87 -3.55 -6.16
N ASN A 142 3.14 -3.33 -7.45
CA ASN A 142 3.77 -4.34 -8.30
C ASN A 142 5.27 -4.51 -8.05
N PHE A 143 5.98 -3.45 -7.65
CA PHE A 143 7.46 -3.45 -7.55
C PHE A 143 8.02 -3.44 -6.13
N PHE A 144 7.18 -3.23 -5.10
CA PHE A 144 7.63 -3.32 -3.72
C PHE A 144 8.06 -4.75 -3.40
N ARG A 145 9.32 -4.93 -2.96
CA ARG A 145 9.92 -6.22 -2.62
C ARG A 145 10.72 -6.08 -1.33
N PHE A 146 10.05 -6.29 -0.20
CA PHE A 146 10.60 -6.04 1.14
C PHE A 146 12.00 -6.63 1.33
N GLU A 147 12.17 -7.93 1.06
CA GLU A 147 13.43 -8.65 1.27
C GLU A 147 14.60 -8.14 0.41
N TRP A 148 14.33 -7.41 -0.68
CA TRP A 148 15.35 -6.95 -1.62
C TRP A 148 15.63 -5.46 -1.52
N THR A 149 14.65 -4.67 -1.08
CA THR A 149 14.74 -3.22 -1.04
C THR A 149 14.94 -2.68 0.37
N CYS A 150 14.78 -3.50 1.42
CA CYS A 150 14.99 -3.08 2.81
C CYS A 150 16.48 -2.85 3.09
N GLU A 151 16.81 -1.70 3.65
CA GLU A 151 18.19 -1.30 3.91
C GLU A 151 18.51 -1.25 5.40
N LYS A 152 17.61 -0.72 6.22
CA LYS A 152 17.82 -0.55 7.67
C LYS A 152 16.52 -0.27 8.41
N GLU A 153 16.59 -0.35 9.74
CA GLU A 153 15.55 0.10 10.67
C GLU A 153 16.02 1.32 11.46
N VAL A 154 15.16 2.34 11.58
CA VAL A 154 15.41 3.57 12.35
C VAL A 154 14.14 3.95 13.10
N ASP A 155 14.20 4.04 14.43
CA ASP A 155 13.05 4.39 15.29
C ASP A 155 11.79 3.55 15.01
N GLY A 156 11.97 2.24 14.81
CA GLY A 156 10.90 1.30 14.48
C GLY A 156 10.36 1.43 13.05
N TRP A 157 10.93 2.29 12.20
CA TRP A 157 10.63 2.36 10.77
C TRP A 157 11.68 1.60 9.98
N LEU A 158 11.23 0.62 9.20
CA LEU A 158 12.01 -0.01 8.17
C LEU A 158 12.10 0.96 6.99
N THR A 159 13.29 1.12 6.43
CA THR A 159 13.54 2.04 5.33
C THR A 159 14.17 1.29 4.17
N GLY A 160 13.82 1.69 2.95
CA GLY A 160 14.41 1.11 1.75
C GLY A 160 14.24 2.00 0.52
N THR A 161 14.77 1.51 -0.60
CA THR A 161 14.79 2.26 -1.86
C THR A 161 14.19 1.46 -3.01
N PHE A 162 13.46 2.14 -3.90
CA PHE A 162 13.16 1.60 -5.22
C PHE A 162 14.39 1.82 -6.09
N ARG A 163 14.82 0.80 -6.85
CA ARG A 163 15.98 0.89 -7.73
C ARG A 163 15.58 0.58 -9.16
N LYS A 164 15.56 1.62 -9.99
CA LYS A 164 15.18 1.52 -11.40
C LYS A 164 16.04 0.47 -12.12
N ASN A 165 15.41 -0.27 -13.03
CA ASN A 165 15.99 -1.37 -13.82
C ASN A 165 16.35 -2.63 -13.03
N THR A 166 16.01 -2.71 -11.74
CA THR A 166 16.07 -3.96 -10.99
C THR A 166 14.79 -4.74 -11.25
N ILE A 167 14.87 -5.89 -11.94
CA ILE A 167 13.74 -6.82 -12.16
C ILE A 167 12.47 -6.11 -12.63
N GLY A 168 12.55 -5.43 -13.77
CA GLY A 168 11.42 -4.74 -14.38
C GLY A 168 10.90 -3.50 -13.63
N CYS A 169 11.49 -3.13 -12.49
CA CYS A 169 11.12 -1.94 -11.71
C CYS A 169 11.46 -0.67 -12.49
N ASP A 170 10.45 0.15 -12.77
CA ASP A 170 10.58 1.47 -13.39
C ASP A 170 10.64 2.61 -12.37
N LEU A 171 10.49 2.30 -11.08
CA LEU A 171 10.53 3.25 -9.97
C LEU A 171 11.95 3.48 -9.46
N ASP A 172 12.18 4.72 -9.03
CA ASP A 172 13.31 5.14 -8.21
C ASP A 172 12.75 5.91 -7.01
N GLY A 173 13.52 6.04 -5.92
CA GLY A 173 13.13 6.79 -4.72
C GLY A 173 13.12 5.93 -3.46
N SER A 174 12.35 6.33 -2.45
CA SER A 174 12.43 5.73 -1.11
C SER A 174 11.08 5.28 -0.58
N TRP A 175 11.11 4.39 0.40
CA TRP A 175 9.94 3.99 1.17
C TRP A 175 10.28 3.81 2.65
N LEU A 176 9.27 3.98 3.48
CA LEU A 176 9.26 3.75 4.92
C LEU A 176 8.13 2.76 5.22
N LEU A 177 8.36 1.81 6.10
CA LEU A 177 7.41 0.76 6.45
C LEU A 177 7.46 0.48 7.96
N ARG A 178 6.30 0.25 8.55
CA ARG A 178 6.12 -0.39 9.86
C ARG A 178 5.28 -1.64 9.70
N ARG A 179 5.62 -2.65 10.49
CA ARG A 179 4.93 -3.95 10.54
C ARG A 179 4.40 -4.15 11.95
N LEU A 180 3.15 -4.58 12.05
CA LEU A 180 2.51 -4.92 13.32
C LEU A 180 1.73 -6.22 13.16
N PRO A 181 1.77 -7.15 14.12
CA PRO A 181 0.80 -8.23 14.17
C PRO A 181 -0.62 -7.67 14.21
N LEU A 182 -1.51 -8.18 13.35
CA LEU A 182 -2.89 -7.70 13.28
C LEU A 182 -3.63 -7.90 14.62
N ALA A 183 -3.21 -8.88 15.42
CA ALA A 183 -3.72 -9.14 16.77
C ALA A 183 -3.51 -7.96 17.74
N GLU A 184 -2.54 -7.08 17.50
CA GLU A 184 -2.32 -5.87 18.31
C GLU A 184 -3.36 -4.78 18.01
N LEU A 185 -3.99 -4.81 16.84
CA LEU A 185 -5.01 -3.86 16.39
C LEU A 185 -6.41 -4.28 16.85
N SER A 186 -6.55 -4.60 18.14
CA SER A 186 -7.76 -5.16 18.73
C SER A 186 -8.85 -4.14 19.08
N SER A 187 -8.59 -2.85 18.90
CA SER A 187 -9.55 -1.78 19.17
C SER A 187 -9.28 -0.55 18.31
N TYR A 188 -10.31 0.27 18.17
CA TYR A 188 -10.21 1.59 17.54
C TYR A 188 -9.02 2.42 18.08
N TYR A 189 -8.82 2.43 19.40
CA TYR A 189 -7.72 3.18 20.03
C TYR A 189 -6.33 2.66 19.60
N GLN A 190 -6.19 1.34 19.44
CA GLN A 190 -4.93 0.75 18.96
C GLN A 190 -4.70 1.09 17.48
N VAL A 191 -5.74 1.01 16.65
CA VAL A 191 -5.67 1.42 15.23
C VAL A 191 -5.24 2.90 15.11
N GLU A 192 -5.87 3.78 15.88
CA GLU A 192 -5.51 5.21 15.90
C GLU A 192 -4.05 5.43 16.33
N ARG A 193 -3.67 4.86 17.47
CA ARG A 193 -2.36 5.12 18.10
C ARG A 193 -1.20 4.48 17.32
N LEU A 194 -1.40 3.27 16.81
CA LEU A 194 -0.31 2.48 16.23
C LEU A 194 -0.21 2.63 14.71
N VAL A 195 -1.31 2.94 14.02
CA VAL A 195 -1.35 3.02 12.54
C VAL A 195 -1.66 4.44 12.07
N ILE A 196 -2.85 4.97 12.39
CA ILE A 196 -3.35 6.21 11.78
C ILE A 196 -2.46 7.40 12.11
N ARG A 197 -2.23 7.65 13.40
CA ARG A 197 -1.43 8.79 13.83
C ARG A 197 0.02 8.73 13.31
N PRO A 198 0.78 7.64 13.49
CA PRO A 198 2.14 7.56 12.95
C PRO A 198 2.20 7.73 11.43
N LEU A 199 1.21 7.21 10.70
CA LEU A 199 1.14 7.34 9.25
C LEU A 199 0.87 8.80 8.83
N SER A 200 -0.08 9.47 9.48
CA SER A 200 -0.39 10.88 9.20
C SER A 200 0.77 11.81 9.58
N ASP A 201 1.36 11.63 10.76
CA ASP A 201 2.50 12.42 11.23
C ASP A 201 3.69 12.26 10.28
N GLY A 202 3.99 11.03 9.87
CA GLY A 202 5.05 10.73 8.91
C GLY A 202 4.78 11.33 7.52
N TYR A 203 3.55 11.21 7.01
CA TYR A 203 3.18 11.79 5.72
C TYR A 203 3.34 13.31 5.74
N PHE A 204 2.82 13.97 6.79
CA PHE A 204 2.91 15.41 6.95
C PHE A 204 4.37 15.89 7.02
N ALA A 205 5.22 15.20 7.78
CA ALA A 205 6.64 15.53 7.88
C ALA A 205 7.37 15.41 6.52
N LEU A 206 7.13 14.31 5.77
CA LEU A 206 7.73 14.14 4.45
C LEU A 206 7.22 15.17 3.44
N ALA A 207 5.92 15.44 3.42
CA ALA A 207 5.33 16.45 2.54
C ALA A 207 5.93 17.84 2.79
N GLN A 208 6.16 18.22 4.06
CA GLN A 208 6.86 19.46 4.39
C GLN A 208 8.32 19.49 3.93
N GLN A 209 9.03 18.36 4.05
CA GLN A 209 10.41 18.27 3.60
C GLN A 209 10.52 18.46 2.08
N GLU A 210 9.64 17.81 1.31
CA GLU A 210 9.58 17.95 -0.14
C GLU A 210 9.23 19.38 -0.56
N ALA A 211 8.26 20.02 0.10
CA ALA A 211 7.93 21.42 -0.16
C ALA A 211 9.12 22.37 0.09
N ARG A 212 9.94 22.10 1.12
CA ARG A 212 11.16 22.89 1.39
C ARG A 212 12.24 22.68 0.34
N ARG A 213 12.44 21.46 -0.15
CA ARG A 213 13.40 21.14 -1.23
C ARG A 213 13.06 21.90 -2.52
N VAL A 214 11.79 21.87 -2.91
CA VAL A 214 11.33 22.61 -4.10
C VAL A 214 11.55 24.12 -3.93
N ALA A 215 11.24 24.67 -2.76
CA ALA A 215 11.45 26.10 -2.49
C ALA A 215 12.93 26.52 -2.49
N SER A 216 13.86 25.64 -2.06
CA SER A 216 15.30 25.92 -2.14
C SER A 216 15.84 25.87 -3.57
N ASP A 217 15.37 24.93 -4.40
CA ASP A 217 15.85 24.78 -5.77
C ASP A 217 15.43 25.94 -6.67
N VAL A 218 14.26 26.54 -6.41
CA VAL A 218 13.80 27.75 -7.12
C VAL A 218 14.71 28.95 -6.80
N ARG A 219 15.07 29.13 -5.52
CA ARG A 219 15.94 30.25 -5.09
C ARG A 219 17.38 30.17 -5.58
N VAL A 220 17.85 29.01 -6.01
CA VAL A 220 19.21 28.83 -6.57
C VAL A 220 19.23 29.12 -8.08
N ARG A 221 18.07 29.18 -8.73
CA ARG A 221 17.92 29.44 -10.17
C ARG A 221 17.56 30.88 -10.52
N ASP A 222 17.24 31.69 -9.51
CA ASP A 222 17.04 33.14 -9.60
C ASP A 222 18.32 33.90 -9.20
#